data_AF-A0A967KWQ4-F1
#
_entry.id   AF-A0A967KWQ4-F1
#
_cell.length_a   1.000
_cell.length_b   1.000
_cell.length_c   1.000
_cell.angle_alpha   90.00
_cell.angle_beta   90.00
_cell.angle_gamma   90.00
#
_symmetry.space_group_name_H-M   'P 1'
#
loop_
_entity.id
_entity.type
_entity.pdbx_description
1 polymer ?
#
loop_
_entity_poly.entity_id
_entity_poly.type
_entity_poly.pdbx_seq_one_letter_code
_entity_poly.pdbx_strand_id
1 'polypeptide(L)' 'MFKLLKKAYIDARYKKDYRITKKQLEYLAKRVKLLQRLTKKICVAKINSFI' A
#
# COMPACT_ATOMS: atom_id res chain seq x y z
N MET A 1 -3.56 6.32 9.18
CA MET A 1 -2.65 5.49 8.35
C MET A 1 -3.13 5.30 6.90
N PHE A 2 -4.32 4.74 6.64
CA PHE A 2 -4.84 4.54 5.27
C PHE A 2 -5.31 5.80 4.53
N LYS A 3 -5.63 6.87 5.27
CA LYS A 3 -6.10 8.14 4.71
C LYS A 3 -5.09 8.77 3.73
N LEU A 4 -3.78 8.63 3.99
CA LEU A 4 -2.75 9.20 3.11
C LEU A 4 -2.67 8.47 1.77
N LEU A 5 -2.74 7.14 1.79
CA LEU A 5 -2.73 6.32 0.57
C LEU A 5 -4.02 6.53 -0.25
N LYS A 6 -5.18 6.57 0.42
CA LYS A 6 -6.48 6.84 -0.23
C LYS A 6 -6.52 8.25 -0.82
N LYS A 7 -6.00 9.25 -0.10
CA LYS A 7 -5.91 10.64 -0.58
C LYS A 7 -4.93 10.75 -1.74
N ALA A 8 -3.76 10.13 -1.67
CA ALA A 8 -2.81 10.07 -2.78
C ALA A 8 -3.43 9.44 -4.04
N TYR A 9 -4.24 8.39 -3.90
CA TYR A 9 -4.89 7.71 -5.03
C TYR A 9 -5.96 8.57 -5.75
N ILE A 10 -6.70 9.40 -5.00
CA ILE A 10 -7.69 10.31 -5.58
C ILE A 10 -7.02 11.58 -6.09
N ASP A 11 -6.22 12.23 -5.23
CA ASP A 11 -5.58 13.49 -5.56
C ASP A 11 -4.59 13.34 -6.74
N ALA A 12 -3.80 12.26 -6.82
CA ALA A 12 -2.90 12.05 -7.95
C ALA A 12 -3.61 11.85 -9.31
N ARG A 13 -4.89 11.47 -9.31
CA ARG A 13 -5.67 11.26 -10.54
C ARG A 13 -6.50 12.46 -10.94
N TYR A 14 -6.97 13.25 -9.98
CA TYR A 14 -7.96 14.30 -10.23
C TYR A 14 -7.47 15.72 -9.92
N LYS A 15 -6.33 15.88 -9.24
CA LYS A 15 -5.75 17.20 -8.94
C LYS A 15 -4.48 17.44 -9.73
N LYS A 16 -4.52 18.41 -10.64
CA LYS A 16 -3.37 18.83 -11.46
C LYS A 16 -2.19 19.36 -10.64
N ASP A 17 -2.45 19.88 -9.45
CA ASP A 17 -1.47 20.46 -8.52
C ASP A 17 -0.98 19.48 -7.43
N TYR A 18 -1.38 18.21 -7.51
CA TYR A 18 -0.95 17.22 -6.53
C TYR A 18 0.58 17.05 -6.54
N ARG A 19 1.19 17.22 -5.38
CA ARG A 19 2.63 17.01 -5.16
C ARG A 19 2.85 16.01 -4.03
N ILE A 20 3.76 15.07 -4.25
CA ILE A 20 4.24 14.13 -3.24
C ILE A 20 5.76 14.15 -3.22
N THR A 21 6.34 14.15 -2.02
CA THR A 21 7.79 14.11 -1.84
C THR A 21 8.31 12.68 -1.95
N LYS A 22 9.59 12.53 -2.34
CA LYS A 22 10.27 11.22 -2.37
C LYS A 22 10.16 10.48 -1.04
N LYS A 23 10.35 11.18 0.08
CA LYS A 23 10.24 10.61 1.44
C LYS A 23 8.85 10.04 1.74
N GLN A 24 7.78 10.76 1.34
CA GLN A 24 6.41 10.28 1.49
C GLN A 24 6.14 9.06 0.59
N LEU A 25 6.66 9.07 -0.64
CA LEU A 25 6.52 7.94 -1.56
C LEU A 25 7.24 6.68 -1.03
N GLU A 26 8.48 6.82 -0.54
CA GLU A 26 9.25 5.73 0.06
C GLU A 26 8.56 5.17 1.30
N TYR A 27 7.97 6.04 2.13
CA TYR A 27 7.18 5.62 3.28
C TYR A 27 5.97 4.76 2.84
N LEU A 28 5.19 5.24 1.86
CA LEU A 28 4.05 4.50 1.34
C LEU A 28 4.49 3.15 0.73
N ALA A 29 5.58 3.13 -0.05
CA ALA A 29 6.12 1.92 -0.65
C ALA A 29 6.53 0.88 0.41
N LYS A 30 7.21 1.30 1.49
CA LYS A 30 7.56 0.40 2.62
C LYS A 30 6.32 -0.19 3.28
N ARG A 31 5.27 0.60 3.48
CA ARG A 31 4.00 0.14 4.07
C ARG A 31 3.28 -0.87 3.16
N VAL A 32 3.21 -0.62 1.86
CA VAL A 32 2.59 -1.53 0.88
C VAL A 32 3.36 -2.86 0.80
N LYS A 33 4.70 -2.82 0.76
CA LYS A 33 5.53 -4.03 0.77
C LYS A 33 5.33 -4.87 2.05
N LEU A 34 5.21 -4.22 3.20
CA LEU A 34 4.91 -4.91 4.46
C LEU A 34 3.56 -5.62 4.38
N LEU A 35 2.51 -4.93 3.92
CA LEU A 35 1.18 -5.50 3.75
C LEU A 35 1.23 -6.71 2.80
N GLN A 36 1.82 -6.56 1.62
CA GLN A 36 1.94 -7.64 0.63
C GLN A 36 2.59 -8.90 1.21
N ARG A 37 3.67 -8.74 1.99
CA ARG A 37 4.37 -9.85 2.64
C ARG A 37 3.51 -10.55 3.69
N LEU A 38 2.81 -9.78 4.53
CA LEU A 38 1.92 -10.34 5.54
C LEU A 38 0.75 -11.08 4.90
N THR A 39 0.11 -10.46 3.90
CA THR A 39 -0.96 -11.09 3.13
C THR A 39 -0.49 -12.38 2.48
N LYS A 40 0.68 -12.39 1.82
CA LYS A 40 1.24 -13.61 1.23
C LYS A 40 1.41 -14.72 2.27
N LYS A 41 1.98 -14.40 3.44
CA LYS A 41 2.16 -15.38 4.52
C LYS A 41 0.83 -15.99 4.97
N ILE A 42 -0.18 -15.14 5.19
CA ILE A 42 -1.51 -15.58 5.64
C ILE A 42 -2.21 -16.43 4.57
N CYS A 43 -2.20 -15.97 3.31
CA CYS A 43 -2.81 -16.70 2.20
C CYS A 43 -2.16 -18.08 2.00
N VAL A 44 -0.82 -18.16 2.01
CA VAL A 44 -0.10 -19.44 1.88
C VAL A 44 -0.42 -20.37 3.05
N ALA A 45 -0.41 -19.87 4.28
CA ALA A 45 -0.78 -20.66 5.45
C ALA A 45 -2.22 -21.19 5.34
N LYS A 46 -3.15 -20.37 4.82
CA LYS A 46 -4.54 -20.77 4.62
C LYS A 46 -4.67 -21.82 3.52
N ILE A 47 -3.97 -21.67 2.40
CA ILE A 47 -3.95 -22.67 1.32
C ILE A 47 -3.43 -24.02 1.84
N ASN A 48 -2.32 -24.00 2.57
CA ASN A 48 -1.74 -25.21 3.16
C ASN A 48 -2.64 -25.85 4.21
N SER A 49 -3.58 -25.12 4.83
CA SER A 49 -4.55 -25.71 5.78
C SER A 49 -5.64 -26.55 5.11
N PHE A 50 -5.77 -26.47 3.78
CA PHE A 50 -6.72 -27.27 3.00
C PHE A 50 -6.08 -28.50 2.34
N ILE A 51 -4.75 -28.65 2.45
CA ILE A 51 -3.97 -29.74 1.88
C ILE A 51 -3.64 -30.73 3.00
#